data_AF-A0A7I9WJ55-F1
#
_entry.id   AF-A0A7I9WJ55-F1
#
_cell.length_a   1.000
_cell.length_b   1.000
_cell.length_c   1.000
_cell.angle_alpha   90.00
_cell.angle_beta   90.00
_cell.angle_gamma   90.00
#
_symmetry.space_group_name_H-M   'P 1'
#
loop_
_entity.id
_entity.type
_entity.pdbx_description
1 polymer ?
#
loop_
_entity_poly.entity_id
_entity_poly.type
_entity_poly.pdbx_seq_one_letter_code
_entity_poly.pdbx_strand_id
1 'polypeptide(L)'
;MQAFWRYVRIQAMMFVFGIVGPIFLVIYFAVQPDPTVKWMYWWGLFITAGDILLALWIFTGTQDQTDGYDVRRRLELASRLARNRSE
;
A
#
# COMPACT_ATOMS: atom_id res chain seq x y z
N MET A 1 11.74 14.38 18.46
CA MET A 1 10.76 13.39 18.98
C MET A 1 9.37 13.44 18.30
N GLN A 2 8.93 14.55 17.69
CA GLN A 2 7.56 14.64 17.13
C GLN A 2 7.32 13.83 15.85
N ALA A 3 8.31 13.73 14.94
CA ALA A 3 8.17 12.97 13.70
C ALA A 3 7.97 11.46 13.97
N PHE A 4 8.68 10.90 14.94
CA PHE A 4 8.54 9.51 15.37
C PHE A 4 7.12 9.21 15.86
N TRP A 5 6.60 10.04 16.77
CA TRP A 5 5.23 9.89 17.28
C TRP A 5 4.15 10.07 16.21
N ARG A 6 4.39 10.93 15.21
CA ARG A 6 3.49 11.09 14.06
C ARG A 6 3.44 9.82 13.22
N TYR A 7 4.60 9.19 12.95
CA TYR A 7 4.66 7.92 12.23
C TYR A 7 3.93 6.80 12.99
N VAL A 8 4.22 6.63 14.28
CA VAL A 8 3.58 5.61 15.11
C VAL A 8 2.06 5.77 15.11
N ARG A 9 1.56 7.00 15.22
CA ARG A 9 0.12 7.28 15.22
C ARG A 9 -0.54 6.96 13.88
N ILE A 10 0.07 7.33 12.76
CA ILE A 10 -0.45 7.03 11.43
C ILE A 10 -0.42 5.53 11.17
N GLN A 11 0.67 4.86 11.56
CA GLN A 11 0.84 3.42 11.38
C GLN A 11 -0.17 2.63 12.22
N ALA A 12 -0.43 3.06 13.46
CA ALA A 12 -1.48 2.47 14.30
C ALA A 12 -2.87 2.66 13.70
N MET A 13 -3.18 3.84 13.15
CA MET A 13 -4.45 4.08 12.45
C MET A 13 -4.58 3.19 11.21
N MET A 14 -3.53 3.07 10.39
CA MET A 14 -3.50 2.15 9.24
C MET A 14 -3.73 0.70 9.65
N PHE A 15 -3.17 0.26 10.77
CA PHE A 15 -3.37 -1.11 11.25
C PHE A 15 -4.81 -1.36 11.69
N VAL A 16 -5.43 -0.38 12.37
CA VAL A 16 -6.83 -0.47 12.77
C VAL A 16 -7.75 -0.48 11.55
N PHE A 17 -7.58 0.45 10.61
CA PHE A 17 -8.44 0.50 9.42
C PHE A 17 -8.21 -0.65 8.45
N GLY A 18 -6.95 -1.08 8.25
CA GLY A 18 -6.60 -2.16 7.33
C GLY A 18 -7.09 -3.54 7.80
N ILE A 19 -7.12 -3.79 9.12
CA ILE A 19 -7.60 -5.08 9.64
C ILE A 19 -9.12 -5.14 9.86
N VAL A 20 -9.79 -3.99 9.96
CA VAL A 20 -11.25 -3.91 10.16
C VAL A 20 -12.03 -4.61 9.04
N GLY A 21 -11.62 -4.44 7.78
CA GLY A 21 -12.26 -5.09 6.63
C GLY A 21 -12.25 -6.63 6.73
N PRO A 22 -11.08 -7.26 6.87
CA PRO A 22 -10.96 -8.71 7.08
C PRO A 22 -11.70 -9.22 8.31
N ILE A 23 -11.62 -8.53 9.45
CA ILE A 23 -12.29 -8.96 10.69
C ILE A 23 -13.82 -8.96 10.52
N PHE A 24 -14.38 -7.94 9.89
CA PHE A 24 -15.83 -7.87 9.65
C PHE A 24 -16.33 -9.02 8.78
N LEU A 25 -15.57 -9.37 7.74
CA LEU A 25 -15.87 -10.51 6.88
C LEU A 25 -15.76 -11.84 7.67
N VAL A 26 -14.70 -12.03 8.45
CA VAL A 26 -14.52 -13.23 9.28
C VAL A 26 -15.68 -13.41 10.26
N ILE A 27 -16.08 -12.34 10.97
CA ILE A 27 -17.19 -12.39 11.92
C ILE A 27 -18.52 -12.69 11.20
N TYR A 28 -18.76 -12.06 10.04
CA TYR A 28 -19.96 -12.33 9.25
C TYR A 28 -20.10 -13.82 8.89
N PHE A 29 -19.00 -14.47 8.48
CA PHE A 29 -19.01 -15.90 8.18
C PHE A 29 -19.06 -16.79 9.43
N ALA A 30 -18.52 -16.34 10.56
CA ALA A 30 -18.53 -17.09 11.82
C ALA A 30 -19.89 -17.09 12.55
N VAL A 31 -20.69 -16.03 12.41
CA VAL A 31 -21.96 -15.82 13.15
C VAL A 31 -23.21 -16.30 12.37
N GLN A 32 -23.04 -17.10 11.31
CA GLN A 32 -24.17 -17.60 10.52
C GLN A 32 -25.12 -18.46 11.37
N PRO A 33 -26.46 -18.26 11.31
CA PRO A 33 -27.24 -17.54 10.30
C PRO A 33 -28.00 -16.30 10.86
N ASP A 34 -27.32 -15.37 11.54
CA ASP A 34 -27.99 -14.15 12.02
C ASP A 34 -28.19 -13.10 10.88
N PRO A 35 -29.42 -12.73 10.49
CA PRO A 35 -29.65 -11.72 9.46
C PRO A 35 -29.18 -10.30 9.84
N THR A 36 -28.94 -10.04 11.13
CA THR A 36 -28.47 -8.75 11.65
C THR A 36 -27.04 -8.41 11.17
N VAL A 37 -26.22 -9.43 10.89
CA VAL A 37 -24.81 -9.23 10.49
C VAL A 37 -24.61 -8.94 9.01
N LYS A 38 -25.67 -8.96 8.17
CA LYS A 38 -25.55 -8.68 6.72
C LYS A 38 -24.93 -7.32 6.38
N TRP A 39 -25.12 -6.32 7.24
CA TRP A 39 -24.48 -5.01 7.08
C TRP A 39 -22.94 -5.07 7.22
N MET A 40 -22.42 -5.98 8.05
CA MET A 40 -20.98 -6.17 8.23
C MET A 40 -20.32 -6.75 6.98
N TYR A 41 -21.03 -7.60 6.24
CA TYR A 41 -20.54 -8.13 4.96
C TYR A 41 -20.29 -7.03 3.94
N TRP A 42 -21.28 -6.15 3.73
CA TRP A 42 -21.17 -5.06 2.75
C TRP A 42 -20.12 -4.03 3.13
N TRP A 43 -20.05 -3.64 4.41
CA TRP A 43 -18.99 -2.74 4.89
C TRP A 43 -17.61 -3.39 4.85
N GLY A 44 -17.48 -4.64 5.28
CA GLY A 44 -16.22 -5.38 5.27
C GLY A 44 -15.67 -5.52 3.85
N LEU A 45 -16.54 -5.83 2.88
CA LEU A 45 -16.17 -5.91 1.46
C LEU A 45 -15.74 -4.53 0.92
N PHE A 46 -16.50 -3.47 1.22
CA PHE A 46 -16.19 -2.12 0.75
C PHE A 46 -14.85 -1.60 1.30
N ILE A 47 -14.61 -1.78 2.61
CA ILE A 47 -13.35 -1.36 3.25
C ILE A 47 -12.18 -2.16 2.68
N THR A 48 -12.31 -3.48 2.55
CA THR A 48 -11.24 -4.34 2.02
C THR A 48 -10.91 -3.99 0.57
N ALA A 49 -11.94 -3.78 -0.27
CA ALA A 49 -11.74 -3.38 -1.66
C ALA A 49 -11.06 -2.00 -1.75
N GLY A 50 -11.51 -1.04 -0.94
CA GLY A 50 -10.90 0.29 -0.86
C GLY A 50 -9.43 0.23 -0.42
N ASP A 51 -9.10 -0.58 0.58
CA ASP A 51 -7.73 -0.76 1.07
C ASP A 51 -6.80 -1.34 -0.01
N ILE A 52 -7.24 -2.38 -0.72
CA ILE A 52 -6.49 -2.99 -1.82
C ILE A 52 -6.29 -1.99 -2.97
N LEU A 53 -7.35 -1.25 -3.36
CA LEU A 53 -7.26 -0.25 -4.41
C LEU A 53 -6.32 0.91 -4.03
N LEU A 54 -6.36 1.35 -2.77
CA LEU A 54 -5.45 2.37 -2.26
C LEU A 54 -4.00 1.86 -2.27
N ALA A 55 -3.77 0.61 -1.85
CA ALA A 55 -2.46 -0.02 -1.89
C ALA A 55 -1.90 -0.10 -3.32
N LEU A 56 -2.73 -0.52 -4.28
CA LEU A 56 -2.36 -0.56 -5.70
C LEU A 56 -2.08 0.83 -6.27
N TRP A 57 -2.87 1.83 -5.91
CA TRP A 57 -2.67 3.21 -6.35
C TRP A 57 -1.34 3.79 -5.83
N ILE A 58 -1.06 3.62 -4.53
CA ILE A 58 0.20 4.07 -3.92
C ILE A 58 1.39 3.33 -4.53
N PHE A 59 1.28 2.00 -4.68
CA PHE A 59 2.36 1.18 -5.22
C PHE A 59 2.70 1.56 -6.66
N THR A 60 1.68 1.72 -7.51
CA THR A 60 1.85 2.14 -8.91
C THR A 60 2.48 3.52 -8.99
N GLY A 61 2.01 4.48 -8.18
CA GLY A 61 2.60 5.82 -8.13
C GLY A 61 4.04 5.86 -7.59
N THR A 62 4.42 4.90 -6.75
CA THR A 62 5.78 4.80 -6.19
C THR A 62 6.78 4.19 -7.17
N GLN A 63 6.35 3.26 -8.03
CA GLN A 63 7.22 2.64 -9.04
C GLN A 63 7.75 3.64 -10.07
N ASP A 64 6.90 4.55 -10.55
CA ASP A 64 7.25 5.55 -11.58
C ASP A 64 8.45 6.42 -11.16
N GLN A 65 8.51 6.78 -9.88
CA GLN A 65 9.62 7.58 -9.34
C GLN A 65 10.92 6.76 -9.22
N THR A 66 10.83 5.46 -8.93
CA THR A 66 11.99 4.60 -8.71
C THR A 66 12.70 4.26 -10.04
N ASP A 67 11.93 3.99 -11.09
CA ASP A 67 12.47 3.67 -12.43
C ASP A 67 13.27 4.84 -13.03
N GLY A 68 12.83 6.09 -12.81
CA GLY A 68 13.53 7.28 -13.31
C GLY A 68 14.95 7.45 -12.74
N TYR A 69 15.16 7.13 -11.46
CA TYR A 69 16.49 7.21 -10.84
C TYR A 69 17.45 6.17 -11.40
N ASP A 70 16.96 4.98 -11.71
CA ASP A 70 17.78 3.89 -12.23
C ASP A 70 18.15 4.11 -13.70
N VAL A 71 17.24 4.62 -14.52
CA VAL A 71 17.55 5.02 -15.90
C VAL A 71 18.62 6.10 -15.92
N ARG A 72 18.50 7.13 -15.06
CA ARG A 72 19.50 8.21 -14.96
C ARG A 72 20.88 7.70 -14.52
N ARG A 73 20.93 6.80 -13.52
CA ARG A 73 22.18 6.15 -13.09
C ARG A 73 22.81 5.32 -14.20
N ARG A 74 22.00 4.56 -14.95
CA ARG A 74 22.48 3.72 -16.06
C ARG A 74 22.99 4.56 -17.22
N LEU A 75 22.33 5.69 -17.54
CA LEU A 75 22.80 6.66 -18.52
C LEU A 75 24.13 7.28 -18.10
N GLU A 76 24.28 7.65 -16.84
CA GLU A 76 25.53 8.20 -16.32
C GLU A 76 26.67 7.17 -16.40
N LEU A 77 26.42 5.92 -16.03
CA LEU A 77 27.38 4.82 -16.16
C LEU A 77 27.75 4.57 -17.63
N ALA A 78 26.77 4.51 -18.53
CA ALA A 78 27.01 4.32 -19.96
C ALA A 78 27.84 5.47 -20.55
N SER A 79 27.58 6.70 -20.12
CA SER A 79 28.31 7.89 -20.53
C SER A 79 29.76 7.87 -20.03
N ARG A 80 29.99 7.41 -18.80
CA ARG A 80 31.33 7.23 -18.21
C ARG A 80 32.11 6.13 -18.93
N LEU A 81 31.47 5.02 -19.27
CA LEU A 81 32.10 3.93 -20.02
C LEU A 81 32.42 4.33 -21.46
N ALA A 82 31.55 5.10 -22.12
CA ALA A 82 31.81 5.62 -23.45
C ALA A 82 33.00 6.58 -23.47
N ARG A 83 33.10 7.45 -22.45
CA ARG A 83 34.23 8.38 -22.29
C ARG A 83 35.56 7.67 -22.03
N ASN A 84 35.57 6.64 -21.17
CA ASN A 84 36.78 5.88 -20.84
C ASN A 84 37.24 4.94 -21.97
N ARG A 85 36.38 4.67 -22.96
CA ARG A 85 36.74 3.86 -24.15
C ARG A 85 37.38 4.70 -25.26
N SER A 86 37.20 6.01 -25.25
CA SER A 86 37.73 6.92 -26.27
C SER A 86 39.12 7.48 -25.94
N GLU A 87 39.67 7.15 -24.77
CA GLU A 87 41.06 7.40 -24.37
C GLU A 87 41.90 6.13 -24.58
#